data_AF-A0A7K3DJR5-F1
#
_entry.id   AF-A0A7K3DJR5-F1
#
_cell.length_a   1.000
_cell.length_b   1.000
_cell.length_c   1.000
_cell.angle_alpha   90.00
_cell.angle_beta   90.00
_cell.angle_gamma   90.00
#
_symmetry.space_group_name_H-M   'P 1'
#
loop_
_entity.id
_entity.type
_entity.pdbx_description
1 polymer ?
#
loop_
_entity_poly.entity_id
_entity_poly.type
_entity_poly.pdbx_seq_one_letter_code
_entity_poly.pdbx_strand_id
1 'polypeptide(L)'
;MHDDRRIIEDRIRRLLDRVVRPALYSAARPLDLSAWFVDGEPVPVSDALSALYEPFRIGSTWGAPWCTTWMRARAEIPADWAGRRVEAVFDLDFDLTKGPGGQAEGLVHDAHGAPLQGLHPYNRSVLLTPSATGGDRVDLLIELAANPPITGSAGVNTHYGSRETAGAGHLYRLQQAEIAVREDDVWHLVHDIEVLDELMHELPLGTGRRMEILHALRRAADAVDPADVPGTAAAARARLAAVLARPAHASAHRLSAVGHAHIDSAWLWPVRETVRKCARTFTNMTTLAQEYPELVFACSSAQQYAWMRERHPEVFARMKKAAADGNWAPVGGMWVEADGNLPGGEALARQLVYGRRFFAEEFGIEQKGVWLPDSFGYTAAYPQLARLAGAEWFLTQKLSWNETNKLPHHTFDWEGIDGT
;
A
#
# COMPACT_ATOMS: atom_id res chain seq x y z
N MET A 1 -6.66 10.63 -44.64
CA MET A 1 -6.07 10.81 -43.30
C MET A 1 -5.96 9.43 -42.69
N HIS A 2 -4.75 8.93 -42.44
CA HIS A 2 -4.54 7.59 -41.88
C HIS A 2 -4.75 7.62 -40.35
N ASP A 3 -5.49 6.65 -39.81
CA ASP A 3 -5.65 6.48 -38.35
C ASP A 3 -4.43 5.70 -37.82
N ASP A 4 -3.39 6.43 -37.44
CA ASP A 4 -2.15 5.86 -36.90
C ASP A 4 -2.18 5.66 -35.38
N ARG A 5 -3.35 5.86 -34.73
CA ARG A 5 -3.51 5.85 -33.27
C ARG A 5 -2.95 4.58 -32.62
N ARG A 6 -3.33 3.40 -33.12
CA ARG A 6 -2.89 2.12 -32.54
C ARG A 6 -1.37 1.98 -32.56
N ILE A 7 -0.72 2.49 -33.61
CA ILE A 7 0.75 2.47 -33.75
C ILE A 7 1.38 3.36 -32.67
N ILE A 8 0.78 4.52 -32.40
CA ILE A 8 1.23 5.47 -31.39
C ILE A 8 1.01 4.91 -29.98
N GLU A 9 -0.19 4.42 -29.67
CA GLU A 9 -0.54 3.78 -28.39
C GLU A 9 0.43 2.63 -28.07
N ASP A 10 0.67 1.73 -29.04
CA ASP A 10 1.63 0.64 -28.90
C ASP A 10 3.07 1.11 -28.71
N ARG A 11 3.46 2.22 -29.34
CA ARG A 11 4.78 2.82 -29.16
C ARG A 11 4.94 3.41 -27.76
N ILE A 12 3.93 4.10 -27.25
CA ILE A 12 3.95 4.69 -25.90
C ILE A 12 4.11 3.60 -24.85
N ARG A 13 3.29 2.54 -24.92
CA ARG A 13 3.38 1.39 -24.02
C ARG A 13 4.77 0.74 -24.06
N ARG A 14 5.31 0.45 -25.26
CA ARG A 14 6.65 -0.12 -25.40
C ARG A 14 7.74 0.80 -24.85
N LEU A 15 7.63 2.11 -25.06
CA LEU A 15 8.58 3.09 -24.52
C LEU A 15 8.53 3.08 -23.00
N LEU A 16 7.35 3.14 -22.40
CA LEU A 16 7.17 3.13 -20.96
C LEU A 16 7.77 1.87 -20.33
N ASP A 17 7.38 0.69 -20.83
CA ASP A 17 7.74 -0.60 -20.23
C ASP A 17 9.20 -0.99 -20.46
N ARG A 18 9.77 -0.65 -21.63
CA ARG A 18 11.08 -1.17 -22.06
C ARG A 18 12.20 -0.14 -22.04
N VAL A 19 11.90 1.14 -21.90
CA VAL A 19 12.90 2.22 -21.96
C VAL A 19 12.82 3.11 -20.73
N VAL A 20 11.65 3.70 -20.44
CA VAL A 20 11.53 4.70 -19.37
C VAL A 20 11.57 4.04 -17.99
N ARG A 21 10.70 3.05 -17.71
CA ARG A 21 10.65 2.40 -16.40
C ARG A 21 11.97 1.68 -16.03
N PRO A 22 12.65 0.96 -16.96
CA PRO A 22 13.95 0.37 -16.65
C PRO A 22 15.04 1.38 -16.31
N ALA A 23 14.92 2.64 -16.76
CA ALA A 23 15.88 3.70 -16.49
C ALA A 23 15.63 4.45 -15.16
N LEU A 24 14.63 4.02 -14.37
CA LEU A 24 14.31 4.63 -13.07
C LEU A 24 15.53 4.65 -12.12
N TYR A 25 16.32 3.58 -12.17
CA TYR A 25 17.55 3.45 -11.39
C TYR A 25 18.76 3.44 -12.32
N SER A 26 19.58 4.49 -12.29
CA SER A 26 20.71 4.67 -13.21
C SER A 26 22.01 4.03 -12.73
N ALA A 27 22.13 3.81 -11.42
CA ALA A 27 23.28 3.17 -10.80
C ALA A 27 22.80 2.36 -9.59
N ALA A 28 23.38 1.17 -9.39
CA ALA A 28 23.06 0.29 -8.27
C ALA A 28 24.32 -0.41 -7.72
N ARG A 29 24.29 -0.73 -6.43
CA ARG A 29 25.32 -1.50 -5.72
C ARG A 29 24.65 -2.53 -4.80
N PRO A 30 25.07 -3.80 -4.80
CA PRO A 30 24.49 -4.81 -3.93
C PRO A 30 24.72 -4.45 -2.46
N LEU A 31 23.73 -4.75 -1.62
CA LEU A 31 23.87 -4.70 -0.17
C LEU A 31 24.66 -5.93 0.31
N ASP A 32 25.48 -5.76 1.35
CA ASP A 32 26.02 -6.85 2.16
C ASP A 32 24.90 -7.38 3.07
N LEU A 33 24.63 -8.68 2.97
CA LEU A 33 23.45 -9.29 3.56
C LEU A 33 23.83 -10.35 4.57
N SER A 34 23.10 -10.34 5.68
CA SER A 34 23.10 -11.44 6.64
C SER A 34 21.68 -11.69 7.11
N ALA A 35 21.37 -12.92 7.49
CA ALA A 35 20.02 -13.31 7.89
C ALA A 35 20.03 -14.05 9.22
N TRP A 36 18.93 -13.94 9.94
CA TRP A 36 18.59 -14.73 11.10
C TRP A 36 17.21 -15.35 10.89
N PHE A 37 17.18 -16.68 10.84
CA PHE A 37 15.96 -17.45 10.67
C PHE A 37 15.32 -17.68 12.04
N VAL A 38 14.09 -17.18 12.21
CA VAL A 38 13.37 -17.30 13.48
C VAL A 38 12.57 -18.59 13.49
N ASP A 39 12.84 -19.45 14.46
CA ASP A 39 12.05 -20.62 14.73
C ASP A 39 10.75 -20.25 15.46
N GLY A 40 9.61 -20.60 14.90
CA GLY A 40 8.30 -20.47 15.55
C GLY A 40 7.59 -19.14 15.29
N GLU A 41 7.30 -18.39 16.35
CA GLU A 41 6.52 -17.14 16.29
C GLU A 41 7.38 -15.93 15.93
N PRO A 42 6.81 -14.88 15.32
CA PRO A 42 7.49 -13.59 15.15
C PRO A 42 7.96 -13.03 16.50
N VAL A 43 9.14 -12.42 16.49
CA VAL A 43 9.81 -11.84 17.66
C VAL A 43 9.91 -10.31 17.54
N PRO A 44 9.98 -9.57 18.66
CA PRO A 44 10.16 -8.12 18.61
C PRO A 44 11.53 -7.73 18.02
N VAL A 45 11.61 -6.48 17.54
CA VAL A 45 12.84 -5.91 16.94
C VAL A 45 14.03 -5.91 17.90
N SER A 46 13.79 -5.83 19.21
CA SER A 46 14.84 -5.92 20.25
C SER A 46 15.66 -7.19 20.15
N ASP A 47 15.00 -8.32 19.87
CA ASP A 47 15.64 -9.62 19.79
C ASP A 47 16.48 -9.68 18.52
N ALA A 48 15.93 -9.17 17.42
CA ALA A 48 16.61 -9.07 16.13
C ALA A 48 17.85 -8.16 16.16
N LEU A 49 17.86 -7.11 16.99
CA LEU A 49 19.05 -6.27 17.16
C LEU A 49 20.21 -7.05 17.80
N SER A 50 19.90 -7.95 18.73
CA SER A 50 20.86 -8.74 19.51
C SER A 50 21.21 -10.12 18.92
N ALA A 51 20.47 -10.56 17.90
CA ALA A 51 20.61 -11.89 17.32
C ALA A 51 21.95 -12.10 16.59
N LEU A 52 22.30 -13.38 16.40
CA LEU A 52 23.44 -13.80 15.60
C LEU A 52 23.00 -14.04 14.16
N TYR A 53 23.55 -13.25 13.24
CA TYR A 53 23.24 -13.33 11.82
C TYR A 53 24.29 -14.16 11.09
N GLU A 54 23.84 -14.97 10.13
CA GLU A 54 24.70 -15.72 9.24
C GLU A 54 24.73 -15.09 7.84
N PRO A 55 25.79 -15.33 7.03
CA PRO A 55 25.89 -14.78 5.68
C PRO A 55 24.68 -15.13 4.81
N PHE A 56 24.10 -14.12 4.15
CA PHE A 56 22.98 -14.27 3.23
C PHE A 56 23.34 -13.65 1.88
N ARG A 57 22.67 -14.07 0.80
CA ARG A 57 23.00 -13.58 -0.54
C ARG A 57 21.77 -13.58 -1.45
N ILE A 58 21.81 -12.74 -2.47
CA ILE A 58 20.86 -12.78 -3.57
C ILE A 58 20.87 -14.20 -4.18
N GLY A 59 19.67 -14.73 -4.44
CA GLY A 59 19.44 -16.08 -4.92
C GLY A 59 19.30 -17.14 -3.82
N SER A 60 19.57 -16.82 -2.55
CA SER A 60 19.26 -17.72 -1.43
C SER A 60 17.75 -17.87 -1.24
N THR A 61 17.32 -19.09 -0.91
CA THR A 61 15.93 -19.35 -0.53
C THR A 61 15.70 -19.04 0.95
N TRP A 62 14.50 -18.63 1.31
CA TRP A 62 14.14 -18.27 2.68
C TRP A 62 12.65 -18.49 2.96
N GLY A 63 12.30 -18.45 4.24
CA GLY A 63 10.91 -18.38 4.68
C GLY A 63 10.13 -19.67 4.54
N ALA A 64 10.22 -20.56 5.53
CA ALA A 64 9.21 -21.59 5.72
C ALA A 64 7.83 -20.94 5.97
N PRO A 65 6.70 -21.62 5.68
CA PRO A 65 5.38 -21.00 5.78
C PRO A 65 5.11 -20.41 7.16
N TRP A 66 4.71 -19.14 7.16
CA TRP A 66 4.42 -18.33 8.35
C TRP A 66 5.61 -18.02 9.27
N CYS A 67 6.82 -18.41 8.88
CA CYS A 67 8.05 -18.08 9.61
C CYS A 67 8.49 -16.64 9.35
N THR A 68 9.34 -16.16 10.25
CA THR A 68 9.97 -14.84 10.15
C THR A 68 11.45 -15.03 9.85
N THR A 69 11.98 -14.18 8.97
CA THR A 69 13.43 -14.07 8.74
C THR A 69 13.80 -12.62 8.95
N TRP A 70 14.74 -12.36 9.85
CA TRP A 70 15.32 -11.03 9.97
C TRP A 70 16.52 -10.95 9.03
N MET A 71 16.54 -9.94 8.16
CA MET A 71 17.66 -9.68 7.27
C MET A 71 18.32 -8.37 7.67
N ARG A 72 19.64 -8.38 7.86
CA ARG A 72 20.43 -7.16 8.03
C ARG A 72 21.12 -6.85 6.71
N ALA A 73 20.91 -5.62 6.23
CA ALA A 73 21.40 -5.16 4.93
C ALA A 73 22.27 -3.91 5.10
N ARG A 74 23.52 -3.98 4.64
CA ARG A 74 24.51 -2.93 4.85
C ARG A 74 25.17 -2.51 3.55
N ALA A 75 25.51 -1.24 3.45
CA ALA A 75 26.33 -0.72 2.36
C ALA A 75 26.97 0.61 2.78
N GLU A 76 27.87 1.09 1.94
CA GLU A 76 28.34 2.46 1.97
C GLU A 76 27.90 3.12 0.66
N ILE A 77 27.29 4.30 0.75
CA ILE A 77 26.90 5.07 -0.44
C ILE A 77 28.17 5.57 -1.12
N PRO A 78 28.41 5.23 -2.40
CA PRO A 78 29.60 5.66 -3.12
C PRO A 78 29.76 7.20 -3.16
N ALA A 79 31.01 7.67 -3.14
CA ALA A 79 31.31 9.11 -3.18
C ALA A 79 30.87 9.80 -4.47
N ASP A 80 30.83 9.07 -5.59
CA ASP A 80 30.33 9.55 -6.89
C ASP A 80 28.80 9.73 -6.94
N TRP A 81 28.08 9.30 -5.89
CA TRP A 81 26.64 9.51 -5.74
C TRP A 81 26.30 10.75 -4.90
N ALA A 82 27.28 11.57 -4.51
CA ALA A 82 27.04 12.80 -3.77
C ALA A 82 26.03 13.72 -4.50
N GLY A 83 25.07 14.28 -3.76
CA GLY A 83 23.98 15.10 -4.27
C GLY A 83 22.83 14.35 -4.93
N ARG A 84 22.88 13.02 -5.01
CA ARG A 84 21.85 12.18 -5.63
C ARG A 84 20.86 11.63 -4.60
N ARG A 85 19.62 11.37 -5.00
CA ARG A 85 18.64 10.63 -4.21
C ARG A 85 18.94 9.15 -4.28
N VAL A 86 19.06 8.51 -3.11
CA VAL A 86 19.44 7.09 -2.99
C VAL A 86 18.37 6.32 -2.23
N GLU A 87 18.00 5.16 -2.75
CA GLU A 87 17.03 4.25 -2.16
C GLU A 87 17.62 2.85 -2.00
N ALA A 88 17.14 2.09 -1.02
CA ALA A 88 17.36 0.64 -0.95
C ALA A 88 16.21 -0.07 -1.66
N VAL A 89 16.50 -0.94 -2.63
CA VAL A 89 15.52 -1.62 -3.48
C VAL A 89 15.55 -3.12 -3.22
N PHE A 90 14.37 -3.69 -2.98
CA PHE A 90 14.20 -5.09 -2.63
C PHE A 90 13.24 -5.82 -3.58
N ASP A 91 13.54 -7.09 -3.82
CA ASP A 91 12.63 -8.05 -4.43
C ASP A 91 12.68 -9.34 -3.64
N LEU A 92 11.60 -9.58 -2.89
CA LEU A 92 11.48 -10.70 -1.97
C LEU A 92 10.89 -11.95 -2.64
N ASP A 93 10.99 -12.05 -3.98
CA ASP A 93 10.28 -13.01 -4.83
C ASP A 93 8.80 -12.66 -5.01
N PHE A 94 8.54 -11.37 -5.27
CA PHE A 94 7.17 -10.87 -5.39
C PHE A 94 6.48 -11.41 -6.64
N ASP A 95 5.28 -11.96 -6.46
CA ASP A 95 4.38 -12.37 -7.54
C ASP A 95 3.43 -11.22 -7.92
N LEU A 96 3.78 -10.52 -9.00
CA LEU A 96 3.01 -9.40 -9.55
C LEU A 96 1.70 -9.84 -10.21
N THR A 97 1.48 -11.14 -10.45
CA THR A 97 0.19 -11.64 -10.94
C THR A 97 -0.87 -11.70 -9.83
N LYS A 98 -0.45 -11.48 -8.58
CA LYS A 98 -1.30 -11.48 -7.39
C LYS A 98 -1.34 -10.08 -6.75
N GLY A 99 -2.36 -9.88 -5.91
CA GLY A 99 -2.44 -8.70 -5.04
C GLY A 99 -1.32 -8.69 -3.99
N PRO A 100 -1.17 -7.59 -3.23
CA PRO A 100 -0.07 -7.45 -2.27
C PRO A 100 -0.19 -8.38 -1.05
N GLY A 101 -1.36 -8.96 -0.78
CA GLY A 101 -1.60 -9.90 0.31
C GLY A 101 -1.32 -11.37 -0.07
N GLY A 102 -1.06 -12.21 0.95
CA GLY A 102 -0.86 -13.65 0.77
C GLY A 102 0.45 -14.03 0.07
N GLN A 103 1.49 -13.22 0.22
CA GLN A 103 2.83 -13.49 -0.29
C GLN A 103 3.90 -12.84 0.62
N ALA A 104 5.17 -12.90 0.21
CA ALA A 104 6.26 -12.26 0.94
C ALA A 104 5.94 -10.79 1.24
N GLU A 105 6.20 -10.38 2.48
CA GLU A 105 6.06 -9.00 2.95
C GLU A 105 7.25 -8.66 3.83
N GLY A 106 7.58 -7.38 3.98
CA GLY A 106 8.68 -6.93 4.83
C GLY A 106 8.35 -5.70 5.67
N LEU A 107 9.03 -5.51 6.80
CA LEU A 107 9.09 -4.23 7.51
C LEU A 107 10.55 -3.82 7.68
N VAL A 108 10.95 -2.74 7.02
CA VAL A 108 12.29 -2.17 7.13
C VAL A 108 12.36 -1.27 8.34
N HIS A 109 13.40 -1.45 9.13
CA HIS A 109 13.77 -0.64 10.28
C HIS A 109 15.16 -0.05 10.06
N ASP A 110 15.44 1.06 10.74
CA ASP A 110 16.79 1.60 10.83
C ASP A 110 17.70 0.73 11.73
N ALA A 111 18.95 1.14 11.88
CA ALA A 111 19.95 0.48 12.73
C ALA A 111 19.58 0.41 14.22
N HIS A 112 18.61 1.21 14.66
CA HIS A 112 18.11 1.29 16.03
C HIS A 112 16.78 0.56 16.23
N GLY A 113 16.23 -0.03 15.16
CA GLY A 113 14.98 -0.77 15.19
C GLY A 113 13.73 0.09 14.99
N ALA A 114 13.85 1.37 14.61
CA ALA A 114 12.69 2.21 14.32
C ALA A 114 12.15 1.91 12.90
N PRO A 115 10.82 1.74 12.72
CA PRO A 115 10.21 1.32 11.47
C PRO A 115 10.23 2.46 10.46
N LEU A 116 10.79 2.18 9.29
CA LEU A 116 10.93 3.12 8.18
C LEU A 116 9.82 2.91 7.17
N GLN A 117 9.66 1.67 6.69
CA GLN A 117 8.73 1.36 5.59
C GLN A 117 8.44 -0.14 5.47
N GLY A 118 7.20 -0.49 5.18
CA GLY A 118 6.77 -1.83 4.81
C GLY A 118 6.98 -2.14 3.32
N LEU A 119 7.52 -3.33 3.02
CA LEU A 119 7.74 -3.86 1.69
C LEU A 119 6.59 -4.77 1.24
N HIS A 120 6.18 -4.62 -0.02
CA HIS A 120 5.26 -5.50 -0.73
C HIS A 120 5.47 -5.32 -2.26
N PRO A 121 4.83 -6.10 -3.15
CA PRO A 121 5.11 -6.08 -4.60
C PRO A 121 5.03 -4.70 -5.27
N TYR A 122 4.18 -3.81 -4.73
CA TYR A 122 3.94 -2.44 -5.23
C TYR A 122 4.62 -1.36 -4.38
N ASN A 123 5.40 -1.74 -3.36
CA ASN A 123 6.24 -0.83 -2.58
C ASN A 123 7.56 -1.52 -2.24
N ARG A 124 8.53 -1.36 -3.13
CA ARG A 124 9.78 -2.16 -3.18
C ARG A 124 11.03 -1.39 -2.76
N SER A 125 10.94 -0.07 -2.62
CA SER A 125 12.11 0.77 -2.33
C SER A 125 11.91 1.59 -1.07
N VAL A 126 12.98 1.82 -0.31
CA VAL A 126 12.98 2.65 0.90
C VAL A 126 13.94 3.81 0.69
N LEU A 127 13.48 5.03 0.95
CA LEU A 127 14.34 6.22 0.89
C LEU A 127 15.45 6.12 1.94
N LEU A 128 16.71 6.18 1.49
CA LEU A 128 17.86 6.28 2.39
C LEU A 128 18.23 7.74 2.62
N THR A 129 18.32 8.51 1.55
CA THR A 129 18.58 9.95 1.61
C THR A 129 18.06 10.66 0.36
N PRO A 130 17.44 11.85 0.50
CA PRO A 130 17.06 12.67 -0.66
C PRO A 130 18.28 13.27 -1.37
N SER A 131 19.42 13.37 -0.69
CA SER A 131 20.68 13.90 -1.24
C SER A 131 21.85 13.31 -0.46
N ALA A 132 22.56 12.34 -1.06
CA ALA A 132 23.71 11.70 -0.43
C ALA A 132 24.88 12.67 -0.23
N THR A 133 25.66 12.46 0.83
CA THR A 133 26.94 13.16 1.05
C THR A 133 28.11 12.41 0.41
N GLY A 134 27.96 11.09 0.25
CA GLY A 134 29.03 10.20 -0.21
C GLY A 134 29.84 9.67 0.96
N GLY A 135 29.91 8.34 1.11
CA GLY A 135 30.44 7.66 2.30
C GLY A 135 29.39 7.42 3.39
N ASP A 136 28.12 7.79 3.16
CA ASP A 136 27.03 7.55 4.10
C ASP A 136 26.88 6.04 4.36
N ARG A 137 26.81 5.65 5.64
CA ARG A 137 26.63 4.25 6.02
C ARG A 137 25.15 3.89 6.02
N VAL A 138 24.84 2.79 5.34
CA VAL A 138 23.53 2.16 5.34
C VAL A 138 23.60 0.95 6.25
N ASP A 139 22.74 0.88 7.26
CA ASP A 139 22.51 -0.31 8.09
C ASP A 139 21.01 -0.42 8.36
N LEU A 140 20.38 -1.37 7.67
CA LEU A 140 18.95 -1.61 7.72
C LEU A 140 18.69 -2.98 8.35
N LEU A 141 17.59 -3.05 9.11
CA LEU A 141 17.07 -4.28 9.67
C LEU A 141 15.68 -4.57 9.12
N ILE A 142 15.52 -5.66 8.39
CA ILE A 142 14.29 -6.00 7.67
C ILE A 142 13.64 -7.23 8.30
N GLU A 143 12.43 -7.08 8.79
CA GLU A 143 11.58 -8.19 9.23
C GLU A 143 10.85 -8.77 8.02
N LEU A 144 11.20 -9.98 7.59
CA LEU A 144 10.58 -10.65 6.45
C LEU A 144 9.50 -11.63 6.93
N ALA A 145 8.31 -11.54 6.35
CA ALA A 145 7.17 -12.42 6.63
C ALA A 145 6.94 -13.38 5.45
N ALA A 146 7.08 -14.69 5.71
CA ALA A 146 6.91 -15.71 4.69
C ALA A 146 5.45 -16.20 4.61
N ASN A 147 4.54 -15.37 4.09
CA ASN A 147 3.11 -15.67 4.07
C ASN A 147 2.71 -16.54 2.86
N PRO A 148 2.31 -17.80 3.05
CA PRO A 148 2.01 -18.71 1.96
C PRO A 148 0.85 -18.24 1.06
N PRO A 149 0.89 -18.57 -0.25
CA PRO A 149 -0.11 -18.15 -1.23
C PRO A 149 -1.37 -19.02 -1.18
N ILE A 150 -2.17 -18.85 -0.12
CA ILE A 150 -3.47 -19.50 0.03
C ILE A 150 -4.49 -18.80 -0.87
N THR A 151 -5.26 -19.57 -1.65
CA THR A 151 -6.41 -19.04 -2.41
C THR A 151 -7.68 -19.71 -1.90
N GLY A 152 -8.33 -19.08 -0.91
CA GLY A 152 -9.46 -19.67 -0.18
C GLY A 152 -10.65 -20.05 -1.07
N SER A 153 -11.05 -19.17 -1.99
CA SER A 153 -12.20 -19.39 -2.89
C SER A 153 -12.01 -20.58 -3.83
N ALA A 154 -10.76 -20.90 -4.19
CA ALA A 154 -10.42 -22.03 -5.07
C ALA A 154 -9.99 -23.29 -4.30
N GLY A 155 -9.90 -23.22 -2.97
CA GLY A 155 -9.38 -24.32 -2.14
C GLY A 155 -7.91 -24.66 -2.41
N VAL A 156 -7.15 -23.75 -3.04
CA VAL A 156 -5.75 -23.97 -3.42
C VAL A 156 -4.83 -23.63 -2.26
N ASN A 157 -3.83 -24.49 -2.03
CA ASN A 157 -2.79 -24.33 -0.99
C ASN A 157 -3.34 -24.26 0.45
N THR A 158 -4.53 -24.81 0.70
CA THR A 158 -5.18 -24.82 2.03
C THR A 158 -4.43 -25.62 3.09
N HIS A 159 -3.53 -26.54 2.69
CA HIS A 159 -2.63 -27.25 3.60
C HIS A 159 -1.69 -26.30 4.38
N TYR A 160 -1.48 -25.07 3.92
CA TYR A 160 -0.77 -24.07 4.72
C TYR A 160 -1.59 -23.49 5.87
N GLY A 161 -2.90 -23.74 5.95
CA GLY A 161 -3.78 -23.20 6.98
C GLY A 161 -3.49 -23.72 8.40
N SER A 162 -2.72 -24.81 8.54
CA SER A 162 -2.26 -25.34 9.83
C SER A 162 -0.75 -25.53 9.83
N ARG A 163 -0.11 -25.26 10.97
CA ARG A 163 1.33 -25.51 11.18
C ARG A 163 1.70 -26.97 10.97
N GLU A 164 0.80 -27.89 11.33
CA GLU A 164 1.03 -29.33 11.23
C GLU A 164 1.15 -29.80 9.76
N THR A 165 0.48 -29.10 8.85
CA THR A 165 0.38 -29.48 7.43
C THR A 165 1.18 -28.57 6.49
N ALA A 166 1.64 -27.41 6.98
CA ALA A 166 2.34 -26.42 6.17
C ALA A 166 3.73 -26.88 5.69
N GLY A 167 4.39 -27.76 6.45
CA GLY A 167 5.75 -28.19 6.16
C GLY A 167 6.80 -27.11 6.47
N ALA A 168 8.06 -27.39 6.12
CA ALA A 168 9.22 -26.54 6.45
C ALA A 168 10.00 -26.04 5.21
N GLY A 169 9.49 -26.30 4.01
CA GLY A 169 10.15 -25.88 2.76
C GLY A 169 10.14 -24.36 2.61
N HIS A 170 11.26 -23.78 2.17
CA HIS A 170 11.34 -22.35 1.87
C HIS A 170 10.41 -21.98 0.72
N LEU A 171 9.63 -20.92 0.90
CA LEU A 171 8.64 -20.45 -0.06
C LEU A 171 9.22 -19.47 -1.08
N TYR A 172 10.27 -18.73 -0.70
CA TYR A 172 10.74 -17.58 -1.46
C TYR A 172 12.23 -17.65 -1.76
N ARG A 173 12.65 -16.88 -2.76
CA ARG A 173 14.05 -16.64 -3.10
C ARG A 173 14.33 -15.14 -3.17
N LEU A 174 15.34 -14.66 -2.46
CA LEU A 174 15.69 -13.24 -2.55
C LEU A 174 16.18 -12.92 -3.98
N GLN A 175 15.44 -12.08 -4.72
CA GLN A 175 15.75 -11.75 -6.11
C GLN A 175 16.57 -10.46 -6.25
N GLN A 176 16.38 -9.49 -5.33
CA GLN A 176 17.07 -8.19 -5.38
C GLN A 176 17.23 -7.62 -3.96
N ALA A 177 18.40 -7.04 -3.69
CA ALA A 177 18.69 -6.25 -2.49
C ALA A 177 19.91 -5.38 -2.77
N GLU A 178 19.68 -4.11 -3.08
CA GLU A 178 20.72 -3.17 -3.50
C GLU A 178 20.39 -1.74 -3.07
N ILE A 179 21.42 -0.89 -3.00
CA ILE A 179 21.22 0.55 -3.00
C ILE A 179 21.25 1.04 -4.44
N ALA A 180 20.41 2.02 -4.77
CA ALA A 180 20.30 2.54 -6.12
C ALA A 180 20.03 4.04 -6.15
N VAL A 181 20.54 4.71 -7.18
CA VAL A 181 20.25 6.12 -7.47
C VAL A 181 18.91 6.20 -8.19
N ARG A 182 17.92 6.84 -7.57
CA ARG A 182 16.62 7.08 -8.20
C ARG A 182 16.66 8.36 -9.02
N GLU A 183 16.28 8.27 -10.29
CA GLU A 183 16.17 9.42 -11.18
C GLU A 183 14.78 10.05 -11.09
N ASP A 184 14.65 11.18 -10.38
CA ASP A 184 13.36 11.80 -10.06
C ASP A 184 12.58 12.25 -11.30
N ASP A 185 13.24 12.79 -12.32
CA ASP A 185 12.55 13.14 -13.56
C ASP A 185 12.08 11.91 -14.35
N VAL A 186 12.78 10.79 -14.24
CA VAL A 186 12.31 9.52 -14.83
C VAL A 186 11.11 8.99 -14.03
N TRP A 187 11.17 9.04 -12.70
CA TRP A 187 10.06 8.65 -11.83
C TRP A 187 8.80 9.47 -12.15
N HIS A 188 8.91 10.79 -12.26
CA HIS A 188 7.78 11.63 -12.65
C HIS A 188 7.31 11.35 -14.08
N LEU A 189 8.22 11.12 -15.03
CA LEU A 189 7.85 10.83 -16.41
C LEU A 189 7.05 9.53 -16.54
N VAL A 190 7.39 8.49 -15.76
CA VAL A 190 6.61 7.25 -15.68
C VAL A 190 5.15 7.57 -15.34
N HIS A 191 4.92 8.31 -14.25
CA HIS A 191 3.58 8.65 -13.78
C HIS A 191 2.85 9.62 -14.73
N ASP A 192 3.56 10.61 -15.29
CA ASP A 192 3.01 11.56 -16.26
C ASP A 192 2.48 10.82 -17.51
N ILE A 193 3.20 9.80 -17.99
CA ILE A 193 2.78 8.96 -19.12
C ILE A 193 1.62 8.05 -18.71
N GLU A 194 1.71 7.34 -17.59
CA GLU A 194 0.66 6.41 -17.11
C GLU A 194 -0.69 7.11 -16.96
N VAL A 195 -0.72 8.22 -16.21
CA VAL A 195 -1.97 8.97 -15.95
C VAL A 195 -2.61 9.46 -17.25
N LEU A 196 -1.81 9.97 -18.18
CA LEU A 196 -2.32 10.45 -19.46
C LEU A 196 -2.74 9.32 -20.39
N ASP A 197 -2.01 8.21 -20.41
CA ASP A 197 -2.35 7.04 -21.22
C ASP A 197 -3.66 6.41 -20.73
N GLU A 198 -3.83 6.21 -19.42
CA GLU A 198 -5.07 5.73 -18.81
C GLU A 198 -6.23 6.67 -19.11
N LEU A 199 -6.07 7.98 -18.84
CA LEU A 199 -7.10 8.98 -19.14
C LEU A 199 -7.46 8.98 -20.62
N MET A 200 -6.47 8.88 -21.52
CA MET A 200 -6.71 8.84 -22.95
C MET A 200 -7.59 7.65 -23.34
N HIS A 201 -7.35 6.47 -22.76
CA HIS A 201 -8.12 5.26 -23.04
C HIS A 201 -9.57 5.35 -22.56
N GLU A 202 -9.82 6.00 -21.43
CA GLU A 202 -11.17 6.25 -20.89
C GLU A 202 -11.98 7.28 -21.69
N LEU A 203 -11.31 8.16 -22.46
CA LEU A 203 -11.99 9.20 -23.23
C LEU A 203 -12.58 8.65 -24.56
N PRO A 204 -13.79 9.11 -24.98
CA PRO A 204 -14.36 8.69 -26.27
C PRO A 204 -13.48 9.06 -27.46
N LEU A 205 -13.45 8.18 -28.47
CA LEU A 205 -12.55 8.27 -29.62
C LEU A 205 -12.67 9.57 -30.43
N GLY A 206 -13.87 10.16 -30.50
CA GLY A 206 -14.13 11.38 -31.25
C GLY A 206 -13.76 12.68 -30.53
N THR A 207 -13.22 12.62 -29.30
CA THR A 207 -12.98 13.83 -28.50
C THR A 207 -11.65 14.49 -28.84
N GLY A 208 -11.65 15.83 -28.94
CA GLY A 208 -10.43 16.61 -29.12
C GLY A 208 -9.42 16.40 -27.99
N ARG A 209 -9.90 16.26 -26.75
CA ARG A 209 -9.07 15.99 -25.57
C ARG A 209 -8.24 14.72 -25.72
N ARG A 210 -8.84 13.62 -26.22
CA ARG A 210 -8.11 12.37 -26.47
C ARG A 210 -6.99 12.58 -27.49
N MET A 211 -7.27 13.29 -28.59
CA MET A 211 -6.27 13.55 -29.64
C MET A 211 -5.13 14.44 -29.15
N GLU A 212 -5.44 15.46 -28.35
CA GLU A 212 -4.43 16.33 -27.75
C GLU A 212 -3.48 15.56 -26.83
N ILE A 213 -4.01 14.63 -26.02
CA ILE A 213 -3.21 13.75 -25.16
C ILE A 213 -2.35 12.81 -26.02
N LEU A 214 -2.94 12.11 -26.99
CA LEU A 214 -2.21 11.22 -27.90
C LEU A 214 -1.03 11.93 -28.58
N HIS A 215 -1.25 13.16 -29.05
CA HIS A 215 -0.19 13.95 -29.67
C HIS A 215 0.86 14.43 -28.65
N ALA A 216 0.47 14.76 -27.42
CA ALA A 216 1.41 15.12 -26.36
C ALA A 216 2.30 13.92 -25.97
N LEU A 217 1.70 12.75 -25.78
CA LEU A 217 2.42 11.50 -25.51
C LEU A 217 3.37 11.14 -26.65
N ARG A 218 2.94 11.29 -27.92
CA ARG A 218 3.83 11.11 -29.07
C ARG A 218 5.03 12.05 -29.02
N ARG A 219 4.83 13.35 -28.75
CA ARG A 219 5.93 14.33 -28.67
C ARG A 219 6.85 14.07 -27.48
N ALA A 220 6.32 13.61 -26.35
CA ALA A 220 7.14 13.18 -25.22
C ALA A 220 7.97 11.95 -25.60
N ALA A 221 7.38 10.98 -26.28
CA ALA A 221 8.07 9.79 -26.79
C ALA A 221 9.15 10.10 -27.83
N ASP A 222 8.99 11.17 -28.62
CA ASP A 222 10.01 11.67 -29.55
C ASP A 222 11.14 12.44 -28.84
N ALA A 223 10.90 12.92 -27.61
CA ALA A 223 11.85 13.70 -26.82
C ALA A 223 12.71 12.85 -25.88
N VAL A 224 12.33 11.60 -25.62
CA VAL A 224 13.14 10.64 -24.87
C VAL A 224 14.23 10.08 -25.77
N ASP A 225 15.48 10.28 -25.39
CA ASP A 225 16.61 9.54 -25.97
C ASP A 225 16.76 8.19 -25.24
N PRO A 226 16.55 7.04 -25.92
CA PRO A 226 16.72 5.73 -25.27
C PRO A 226 18.14 5.46 -24.74
N ALA A 227 19.15 6.18 -25.23
CA ALA A 227 20.52 6.06 -24.74
C ALA A 227 20.81 6.95 -23.51
N ASP A 228 19.97 7.97 -23.25
CA ASP A 228 20.10 8.91 -22.13
C ASP A 228 18.71 9.34 -21.63
N VAL A 229 17.97 8.38 -21.09
CA VAL A 229 16.63 8.63 -20.54
C VAL A 229 16.69 9.63 -19.39
N PRO A 230 17.58 9.50 -18.38
CA PRO A 230 17.65 10.48 -17.29
C PRO A 230 17.95 11.90 -17.78
N GLY A 231 18.88 12.09 -18.73
CA GLY A 231 19.22 13.40 -19.28
C GLY A 231 18.12 14.04 -20.13
N THR A 232 17.18 13.25 -20.66
CA THR A 232 16.10 13.73 -21.53
C THR A 232 14.70 13.72 -20.89
N ALA A 233 14.55 13.10 -19.71
CA ALA A 233 13.25 12.94 -19.05
C ALA A 233 12.55 14.28 -18.79
N ALA A 234 13.26 15.28 -18.26
CA ALA A 234 12.69 16.61 -18.01
C ALA A 234 12.13 17.27 -19.28
N ALA A 235 12.82 17.12 -20.41
CA ALA A 235 12.38 17.65 -21.70
C ALA A 235 11.13 16.92 -22.22
N ALA A 236 11.03 15.61 -22.00
CA ALA A 236 9.85 14.83 -22.32
C ALA A 236 8.64 15.23 -21.45
N ARG A 237 8.84 15.40 -20.13
CA ARG A 237 7.82 15.88 -19.19
C ARG A 237 7.26 17.25 -19.57
N ALA A 238 8.12 18.16 -20.01
CA ALA A 238 7.70 19.47 -20.50
C ALA A 238 6.70 19.39 -21.67
N ARG A 239 6.70 18.30 -22.46
CA ARG A 239 5.72 18.08 -23.54
C ARG A 239 4.33 17.66 -23.01
N LEU A 240 4.26 17.16 -21.78
CA LEU A 240 3.05 16.65 -21.13
C LEU A 240 2.42 17.67 -20.18
N ALA A 241 3.20 18.60 -19.64
CA ALA A 241 2.76 19.58 -18.64
C ALA A 241 1.44 20.31 -19.00
N ALA A 242 1.33 20.80 -20.25
CA ALA A 242 0.14 21.53 -20.69
C ALA A 242 -1.13 20.67 -20.75
N VAL A 243 -1.01 19.37 -21.07
CA VAL A 243 -2.18 18.48 -21.08
C VAL A 243 -2.52 17.99 -19.68
N LEU A 244 -1.55 17.79 -18.78
CA LEU A 244 -1.78 17.43 -17.37
C LEU A 244 -2.47 18.55 -16.59
N ALA A 245 -2.05 19.80 -16.77
CA ALA A 245 -2.59 20.95 -16.04
C ALA A 245 -4.04 21.32 -16.40
N ARG A 246 -4.65 20.64 -17.39
CA ARG A 246 -6.01 20.96 -17.84
C ARG A 246 -7.05 20.34 -16.92
N PRO A 247 -7.94 21.14 -16.31
CA PRO A 247 -8.98 20.62 -15.44
C PRO A 247 -10.06 19.89 -16.24
N ALA A 248 -10.90 19.14 -15.51
CA ALA A 248 -12.14 18.62 -16.05
C ALA A 248 -13.08 19.75 -16.51
N HIS A 249 -14.07 19.41 -17.34
CA HIS A 249 -15.11 20.37 -17.75
C HIS A 249 -15.88 20.89 -16.52
N ALA A 250 -16.34 22.15 -16.58
CA ALA A 250 -16.98 22.81 -15.43
C ALA A 250 -18.23 22.11 -14.89
N SER A 251 -18.90 21.30 -15.72
CA SER A 251 -20.08 20.50 -15.34
C SER A 251 -19.74 19.08 -14.88
N ALA A 252 -18.45 18.72 -14.80
CA ALA A 252 -18.03 17.40 -14.34
C ALA A 252 -18.32 17.23 -12.84
N HIS A 253 -18.53 15.97 -12.42
CA HIS A 253 -18.64 15.66 -11.00
C HIS A 253 -17.35 16.00 -10.26
N ARG A 254 -17.50 16.49 -9.03
CA ARG A 254 -16.39 16.61 -8.09
C ARG A 254 -16.15 15.24 -7.46
N LEU A 255 -14.95 14.72 -7.64
CA LEU A 255 -14.49 13.50 -6.97
C LEU A 255 -13.63 13.90 -5.76
N SER A 256 -13.85 13.20 -4.64
CA SER A 256 -13.00 13.26 -3.46
C SER A 256 -12.35 11.89 -3.29
N ALA A 257 -11.03 11.84 -3.18
CA ALA A 257 -10.29 10.60 -2.98
C ALA A 257 -9.75 10.56 -1.55
N VAL A 258 -9.87 9.39 -0.93
CA VAL A 258 -9.32 9.10 0.40
C VAL A 258 -8.64 7.74 0.30
N GLY A 259 -7.39 7.66 0.75
CA GLY A 259 -6.68 6.38 0.84
C GLY A 259 -7.34 5.50 1.88
N HIS A 260 -7.48 4.20 1.61
CA HIS A 260 -8.02 3.24 2.57
C HIS A 260 -7.30 1.90 2.40
N ALA A 261 -6.94 1.27 3.52
CA ALA A 261 -6.45 -0.10 3.53
C ALA A 261 -7.40 -0.95 4.38
N HIS A 262 -8.22 -1.74 3.70
CA HIS A 262 -9.01 -2.77 4.37
C HIS A 262 -8.08 -3.94 4.70
N ILE A 263 -8.00 -4.30 5.99
CA ILE A 263 -7.16 -5.39 6.49
C ILE A 263 -8.04 -6.30 7.34
N ASP A 264 -8.37 -7.48 6.82
CA ASP A 264 -9.11 -8.49 7.57
C ASP A 264 -8.41 -8.84 8.87
N SER A 265 -9.18 -8.84 9.96
CA SER A 265 -8.66 -9.17 11.29
C SER A 265 -8.13 -10.60 11.36
N ALA A 266 -8.81 -11.52 10.69
CA ALA A 266 -8.35 -12.87 10.38
C ALA A 266 -9.13 -13.38 9.16
N TRP A 267 -8.44 -13.75 8.09
CA TRP A 267 -9.04 -14.31 6.88
C TRP A 267 -8.22 -15.50 6.38
N LEU A 268 -7.26 -15.26 5.49
CA LEU A 268 -6.32 -16.28 4.99
C LEU A 268 -5.01 -16.29 5.77
N TRP A 269 -4.91 -15.52 6.84
CA TRP A 269 -3.75 -15.41 7.73
C TRP A 269 -4.21 -15.34 9.19
N PRO A 270 -3.34 -15.75 10.15
CA PRO A 270 -3.66 -15.65 11.56
C PRO A 270 -3.64 -14.20 12.06
N VAL A 271 -4.32 -13.92 13.17
CA VAL A 271 -4.40 -12.58 13.80
C VAL A 271 -3.03 -11.95 14.03
N ARG A 272 -2.03 -12.74 14.45
CA ARG A 272 -0.66 -12.25 14.64
C ARG A 272 -0.05 -11.64 13.38
N GLU A 273 -0.44 -12.15 12.21
CA GLU A 273 0.04 -11.61 10.94
C GLU A 273 -0.67 -10.30 10.64
N THR A 274 -1.98 -10.19 10.92
CA THR A 274 -2.72 -8.93 10.83
C THR A 274 -2.05 -7.80 11.61
N VAL A 275 -1.54 -8.07 12.82
CA VAL A 275 -0.81 -7.07 13.61
C VAL A 275 0.41 -6.55 12.83
N ARG A 276 1.20 -7.45 12.25
CA ARG A 276 2.36 -7.09 11.40
C ARG A 276 1.92 -6.38 10.12
N LYS A 277 0.78 -6.78 9.52
CA LYS A 277 0.20 -6.10 8.36
C LYS A 277 -0.18 -4.67 8.64
N CYS A 278 -0.80 -4.44 9.80
CA CYS A 278 -1.12 -3.11 10.30
C CYS A 278 0.16 -2.30 10.49
N ALA A 279 1.18 -2.84 11.17
CA ALA A 279 2.44 -2.12 11.41
C ALA A 279 3.10 -1.65 10.11
N ARG A 280 3.23 -2.53 9.11
CA ARG A 280 3.77 -2.19 7.79
C ARG A 280 2.94 -1.15 7.05
N THR A 281 1.62 -1.37 6.97
CA THR A 281 0.71 -0.49 6.23
C THR A 281 0.67 0.90 6.85
N PHE A 282 0.58 0.99 8.17
CA PHE A 282 0.44 2.27 8.86
C PHE A 282 1.78 3.01 8.91
N THR A 283 2.91 2.29 8.96
CA THR A 283 4.23 2.89 8.71
C THR A 283 4.29 3.51 7.31
N ASN A 284 3.86 2.79 6.27
CA ASN A 284 3.82 3.33 4.90
C ASN A 284 2.97 4.59 4.80
N MET A 285 1.73 4.55 5.30
CA MET A 285 0.82 5.68 5.20
C MET A 285 1.30 6.90 6.01
N THR A 286 1.89 6.68 7.19
CA THR A 286 2.45 7.79 7.98
C THR A 286 3.79 8.30 7.44
N THR A 287 4.55 7.52 6.68
CA THR A 287 5.70 7.99 5.90
C THR A 287 5.22 8.82 4.70
N LEU A 288 4.26 8.32 3.93
CA LEU A 288 3.70 9.03 2.77
C LEU A 288 3.06 10.37 3.17
N ALA A 289 2.37 10.43 4.31
CA ALA A 289 1.80 11.68 4.82
C ALA A 289 2.84 12.78 5.09
N GLN A 290 4.11 12.41 5.32
CA GLN A 290 5.20 13.38 5.48
C GLN A 290 5.69 13.93 4.13
N GLU A 291 5.64 13.12 3.07
CA GLU A 291 6.06 13.50 1.72
C GLU A 291 4.93 14.20 0.95
N TYR A 292 3.67 13.85 1.21
CA TYR A 292 2.46 14.37 0.55
C TYR A 292 1.46 14.91 1.59
N PRO A 293 1.58 16.19 1.99
CA PRO A 293 0.72 16.79 3.03
C PRO A 293 -0.78 16.85 2.69
N GLU A 294 -1.16 16.67 1.43
CA GLU A 294 -2.54 16.59 0.95
C GLU A 294 -3.18 15.21 1.12
N LEU A 295 -2.38 14.17 1.40
CA LEU A 295 -2.87 12.80 1.56
C LEU A 295 -3.79 12.71 2.78
N VAL A 296 -4.96 12.09 2.58
CA VAL A 296 -5.87 11.69 3.66
C VAL A 296 -6.04 10.18 3.60
N PHE A 297 -5.74 9.49 4.71
CA PHE A 297 -5.90 8.05 4.87
C PHE A 297 -6.96 7.71 5.91
N ALA A 298 -7.95 6.89 5.55
CA ALA A 298 -9.00 6.43 6.43
C ALA A 298 -8.74 5.00 6.94
N CYS A 299 -8.82 4.81 8.26
CA CYS A 299 -8.68 3.51 8.91
C CYS A 299 -9.78 3.31 9.97
N SER A 300 -10.48 2.18 9.87
CA SER A 300 -11.79 1.90 10.47
C SER A 300 -11.72 1.17 11.82
N SER A 301 -11.05 0.02 11.86
CA SER A 301 -11.15 -0.93 12.98
C SER A 301 -10.38 -0.46 14.22
N ALA A 302 -11.06 -0.08 15.31
CA ALA A 302 -10.41 0.35 16.56
C ALA A 302 -9.46 -0.72 17.13
N GLN A 303 -9.75 -2.01 16.92
CA GLN A 303 -8.89 -3.11 17.32
C GLN A 303 -7.49 -3.04 16.67
N GLN A 304 -7.40 -2.56 15.43
CA GLN A 304 -6.11 -2.38 14.74
C GLN A 304 -5.28 -1.29 15.42
N TYR A 305 -5.92 -0.17 15.81
CA TYR A 305 -5.26 0.88 16.60
C TYR A 305 -4.81 0.37 17.97
N ALA A 306 -5.66 -0.42 18.65
CA ALA A 306 -5.32 -1.02 19.93
C ALA A 306 -4.09 -1.94 19.83
N TRP A 307 -4.00 -2.75 18.77
CA TRP A 307 -2.80 -3.56 18.51
C TRP A 307 -1.56 -2.72 18.26
N MET A 308 -1.66 -1.62 17.52
CA MET A 308 -0.51 -0.72 17.34
C MET A 308 -0.08 -0.10 18.67
N ARG A 309 -1.03 0.40 19.47
CA ARG A 309 -0.74 0.96 20.80
C ARG A 309 -0.01 -0.05 21.70
N GLU A 310 -0.41 -1.33 21.65
CA GLU A 310 0.13 -2.38 22.53
C GLU A 310 1.45 -3.00 22.00
N ARG A 311 1.58 -3.18 20.68
CA ARG A 311 2.67 -3.97 20.06
C ARG A 311 3.67 -3.12 19.28
N HIS A 312 3.26 -1.97 18.76
CA HIS A 312 4.07 -1.07 17.94
C HIS A 312 3.85 0.41 18.37
N PRO A 313 4.19 0.77 19.62
CA PRO A 313 3.82 2.08 20.19
C PRO A 313 4.39 3.27 19.41
N GLU A 314 5.54 3.11 18.75
CA GLU A 314 6.11 4.12 17.85
C GLU A 314 5.25 4.36 16.60
N VAL A 315 4.70 3.30 15.98
CA VAL A 315 3.77 3.40 14.85
C VAL A 315 2.48 4.06 15.30
N PHE A 316 1.98 3.69 16.49
CA PHE A 316 0.80 4.35 17.08
C PHE A 316 1.03 5.84 17.32
N ALA A 317 2.21 6.24 17.81
CA ALA A 317 2.57 7.65 17.95
C ALA A 317 2.58 8.39 16.60
N ARG A 318 3.10 7.76 15.54
CA ARG A 318 3.05 8.29 14.17
C ARG A 318 1.61 8.46 13.68
N MET A 319 0.73 7.49 13.94
CA MET A 319 -0.69 7.57 13.61
C MET A 319 -1.38 8.74 14.34
N LYS A 320 -1.12 8.92 15.64
CA LYS A 320 -1.66 10.06 16.41
C LYS A 320 -1.19 11.40 15.86
N LYS A 321 0.10 11.51 15.49
CA LYS A 321 0.63 12.72 14.85
C LYS A 321 -0.06 12.98 13.52
N ALA A 322 -0.14 11.98 12.63
CA ALA A 322 -0.79 12.12 11.33
C ALA A 322 -2.29 12.48 11.47
N ALA A 323 -2.96 12.00 12.51
CA ALA A 323 -4.35 12.37 12.79
C ALA A 323 -4.47 13.83 13.24
N ALA A 324 -3.56 14.32 14.09
CA ALA A 324 -3.51 15.72 14.49
C ALA A 324 -3.17 16.66 13.32
N ASP A 325 -2.34 16.21 12.38
CA ASP A 325 -1.96 16.96 11.17
C ASP A 325 -3.06 16.95 10.09
N GLY A 326 -4.09 16.11 10.24
CA GLY A 326 -5.21 15.99 9.30
C GLY A 326 -4.99 15.01 8.13
N ASN A 327 -3.86 14.29 8.11
CA ASN A 327 -3.55 13.29 7.09
C ASN A 327 -4.14 11.91 7.37
N TRP A 328 -4.61 11.68 8.59
CA TRP A 328 -5.16 10.41 9.03
C TRP A 328 -6.55 10.62 9.62
N ALA A 329 -7.54 9.94 9.06
CA ALA A 329 -8.92 9.97 9.52
C ALA A 329 -9.27 8.64 10.20
N PRO A 330 -9.34 8.59 11.54
CA PRO A 330 -10.00 7.48 12.22
C PRO A 330 -11.48 7.49 11.86
N VAL A 331 -11.93 6.44 11.17
CA VAL A 331 -13.33 6.26 10.75
C VAL A 331 -13.91 5.00 11.39
N GLY A 332 -15.16 4.67 11.06
CA GLY A 332 -15.67 3.32 11.28
C GLY A 332 -15.86 2.96 12.74
N GLY A 333 -16.61 3.79 13.49
CA GLY A 333 -16.82 3.74 14.95
C GLY A 333 -17.36 2.44 15.56
N MET A 334 -16.69 1.33 15.29
CA MET A 334 -16.88 -0.03 15.77
C MET A 334 -15.52 -0.58 16.23
N TRP A 335 -15.55 -1.62 17.07
CA TRP A 335 -14.33 -2.25 17.55
C TRP A 335 -13.61 -3.01 16.43
N VAL A 336 -14.36 -3.77 15.63
CA VAL A 336 -13.93 -4.35 14.35
C VAL A 336 -14.98 -4.07 13.28
N GLU A 337 -14.62 -4.27 12.01
CA GLU A 337 -15.59 -4.35 10.91
C GLU A 337 -16.39 -5.66 11.02
N ALA A 338 -17.35 -5.71 11.96
CA ALA A 338 -18.08 -6.93 12.27
C ALA A 338 -19.12 -7.28 11.19
N ASP A 339 -19.43 -8.56 11.08
CA ASP A 339 -20.53 -9.04 10.25
C ASP A 339 -21.86 -8.40 10.68
N GLY A 340 -22.66 -7.98 9.69
CA GLY A 340 -23.91 -7.25 9.89
C GLY A 340 -25.13 -8.13 10.15
N ASN A 341 -25.01 -9.46 10.12
CA ASN A 341 -26.14 -10.40 10.20
C ASN A 341 -26.05 -11.38 11.38
N LEU A 342 -24.89 -12.01 11.58
CA LEU A 342 -24.72 -13.08 12.57
C LEU A 342 -24.74 -12.61 14.03
N PRO A 343 -24.12 -11.48 14.41
CA PRO A 343 -24.10 -11.05 15.80
C PRO A 343 -25.49 -10.62 16.29
N GLY A 344 -25.81 -10.96 17.54
CA GLY A 344 -27.02 -10.44 18.20
C GLY A 344 -26.95 -8.93 18.46
N GLY A 345 -28.10 -8.30 18.72
CA GLY A 345 -28.20 -6.85 18.89
C GLY A 345 -27.27 -6.27 19.98
N GLU A 346 -27.14 -6.94 21.13
CA GLU A 346 -26.19 -6.52 22.18
C GLU A 346 -24.74 -6.57 21.69
N ALA A 347 -24.36 -7.58 20.91
CA ALA A 347 -23.01 -7.68 20.37
C ALA A 347 -22.70 -6.53 19.39
N LEU A 348 -23.65 -6.18 18.51
CA LEU A 348 -23.53 -5.02 17.62
C LEU A 348 -23.46 -3.70 18.41
N ALA A 349 -24.29 -3.54 19.45
CA ALA A 349 -24.22 -2.38 20.33
C ALA A 349 -22.83 -2.26 21.00
N ARG A 350 -22.25 -3.38 21.46
CA ARG A 350 -20.90 -3.41 22.03
C ARG A 350 -19.81 -3.06 21.02
N GLN A 351 -19.94 -3.49 19.77
CA GLN A 351 -19.03 -3.05 18.71
C GLN A 351 -18.98 -1.53 18.62
N LEU A 352 -20.16 -0.88 18.54
CA LEU A 352 -20.27 0.57 18.46
C LEU A 352 -19.74 1.26 19.72
N VAL A 353 -20.17 0.81 20.90
CA VAL A 353 -19.77 1.41 22.18
C VAL A 353 -18.26 1.32 22.39
N TYR A 354 -17.64 0.16 22.17
CA TYR A 354 -16.21 -0.01 22.39
C TYR A 354 -15.36 0.72 21.36
N GLY A 355 -15.73 0.68 20.08
CA GLY A 355 -15.02 1.42 19.03
C GLY A 355 -15.05 2.93 19.27
N ARG A 356 -16.26 3.48 19.51
CA ARG A 356 -16.44 4.92 19.76
C ARG A 356 -15.71 5.38 21.01
N ARG A 357 -15.81 4.62 22.10
CA ARG A 357 -15.10 4.91 23.35
C ARG A 357 -13.59 4.96 23.13
N PHE A 358 -13.03 3.99 22.40
CA PHE A 358 -11.60 3.97 22.10
C PHE A 358 -11.15 5.21 21.34
N PHE A 359 -11.86 5.61 20.27
CA PHE A 359 -11.49 6.80 19.52
C PHE A 359 -11.66 8.09 20.31
N ALA A 360 -12.68 8.18 21.17
CA ALA A 360 -12.87 9.32 22.06
C ALA A 360 -11.73 9.42 23.09
N GLU A 361 -11.34 8.32 23.72
CA GLU A 361 -10.28 8.29 24.74
C GLU A 361 -8.88 8.51 24.13
N GLU A 362 -8.57 7.88 23.01
CA GLU A 362 -7.22 7.88 22.44
C GLU A 362 -6.95 9.06 21.49
N PHE A 363 -7.96 9.50 20.75
CA PHE A 363 -7.82 10.53 19.72
C PHE A 363 -8.63 11.80 20.02
N GLY A 364 -9.52 11.79 21.02
CA GLY A 364 -10.43 12.90 21.28
C GLY A 364 -11.47 13.09 20.17
N ILE A 365 -11.75 12.04 19.39
CA ILE A 365 -12.63 12.09 18.22
C ILE A 365 -13.95 11.40 18.53
N GLU A 366 -15.04 12.13 18.37
CA GLU A 366 -16.39 11.58 18.35
C GLU A 366 -16.73 11.07 16.94
N GLN A 367 -16.90 9.75 16.80
CA GLN A 367 -17.17 9.13 15.50
C GLN A 367 -18.58 9.45 15.01
N LYS A 368 -18.69 10.05 13.83
CA LYS A 368 -20.00 10.40 13.24
C LYS A 368 -20.57 9.36 12.29
N GLY A 369 -19.85 8.28 12.01
CA GLY A 369 -20.37 7.27 11.11
C GLY A 369 -19.84 5.88 11.33
N VAL A 370 -20.44 4.98 10.57
CA VAL A 370 -20.08 3.56 10.53
C VAL A 370 -19.54 3.25 9.14
N TRP A 371 -18.39 2.57 9.12
CA TRP A 371 -17.63 2.22 7.92
C TRP A 371 -17.54 0.70 7.87
N LEU A 372 -18.36 0.07 7.03
CA LEU A 372 -18.46 -1.38 6.88
C LEU A 372 -18.46 -1.76 5.39
N PRO A 373 -17.36 -1.53 4.66
CA PRO A 373 -17.28 -1.80 3.23
C PRO A 373 -17.44 -3.28 2.90
N ASP A 374 -16.96 -4.20 3.75
CA ASP A 374 -16.83 -5.63 3.41
C ASP A 374 -17.71 -6.59 4.22
N SER A 375 -18.76 -6.10 4.89
CA SER A 375 -19.73 -6.99 5.57
C SER A 375 -20.65 -7.72 4.58
N PHE A 376 -20.95 -9.00 4.85
CA PHE A 376 -21.80 -9.83 3.97
C PHE A 376 -23.28 -9.68 4.31
N GLY A 377 -23.79 -8.47 4.11
CA GLY A 377 -25.15 -8.07 4.39
C GLY A 377 -25.30 -7.36 5.75
N TYR A 378 -26.52 -6.89 6.01
CA TYR A 378 -26.82 -5.98 7.12
C TYR A 378 -28.24 -6.23 7.64
N THR A 379 -28.39 -6.28 8.96
CA THR A 379 -29.70 -6.40 9.62
C THR A 379 -30.55 -5.14 9.47
N ALA A 380 -31.88 -5.30 9.37
CA ALA A 380 -32.83 -4.19 9.27
C ALA A 380 -32.92 -3.32 10.54
N ALA A 381 -32.40 -3.79 11.67
CA ALA A 381 -32.31 -3.03 12.92
C ALA A 381 -31.04 -2.14 13.01
N TYR A 382 -30.14 -2.23 12.03
CA TYR A 382 -28.85 -1.55 12.10
C TYR A 382 -28.95 -0.01 12.12
N PRO A 383 -29.85 0.64 11.33
CA PRO A 383 -30.03 2.09 11.40
C PRO A 383 -30.35 2.59 12.80
N GLN A 384 -31.26 1.90 13.51
CA GLN A 384 -31.61 2.19 14.90
C GLN A 384 -30.39 2.12 15.82
N LEU A 385 -29.62 1.03 15.77
CA LEU A 385 -28.42 0.85 16.60
C LEU A 385 -27.36 1.91 16.31
N ALA A 386 -27.10 2.19 15.02
CA ALA A 386 -26.13 3.18 14.60
C ALA A 386 -26.55 4.58 15.08
N ARG A 387 -27.82 4.94 14.92
CA ARG A 387 -28.38 6.23 15.35
C ARG A 387 -28.31 6.40 16.87
N LEU A 388 -28.69 5.38 17.64
CA LEU A 388 -28.59 5.38 19.10
C LEU A 388 -27.15 5.52 19.60
N ALA A 389 -26.18 5.01 18.84
CA ALA A 389 -24.76 5.19 19.12
C ALA A 389 -24.22 6.57 18.70
N GLY A 390 -25.02 7.41 18.06
CA GLY A 390 -24.65 8.75 17.60
C GLY A 390 -24.09 8.80 16.17
N ALA A 391 -24.34 7.78 15.34
CA ALA A 391 -24.00 7.85 13.92
C ALA A 391 -24.96 8.80 13.17
N GLU A 392 -24.39 9.55 12.23
CA GLU A 392 -25.06 10.43 11.27
C GLU A 392 -24.99 9.86 9.85
N TRP A 393 -24.02 8.99 9.56
CA TRP A 393 -23.84 8.40 8.23
C TRP A 393 -23.33 6.95 8.29
N PHE A 394 -23.57 6.23 7.19
CA PHE A 394 -23.13 4.85 6.98
C PHE A 394 -22.44 4.73 5.62
N LEU A 395 -21.31 4.03 5.57
CA LEU A 395 -20.60 3.73 4.33
C LEU A 395 -20.45 2.22 4.17
N THR A 396 -20.80 1.73 2.99
CA THR A 396 -20.57 0.34 2.61
C THR A 396 -20.32 0.19 1.10
N GLN A 397 -19.76 -0.96 0.72
CA GLN A 397 -19.49 -1.32 -0.67
C GLN A 397 -20.15 -2.65 -1.08
N LYS A 398 -20.29 -3.63 -0.18
CA LYS A 398 -20.70 -5.01 -0.53
C LYS A 398 -22.06 -5.14 -1.23
N LEU A 399 -22.96 -4.18 -1.05
CA LEU A 399 -24.24 -4.10 -1.78
C LEU A 399 -24.04 -3.96 -3.31
N SER A 400 -22.87 -3.53 -3.76
CA SER A 400 -22.53 -3.47 -5.19
C SER A 400 -22.32 -4.85 -5.83
N TRP A 401 -22.16 -5.91 -5.04
CA TRP A 401 -21.86 -7.28 -5.52
C TRP A 401 -23.11 -8.13 -5.75
N ASN A 402 -24.30 -7.52 -5.82
CA ASN A 402 -25.55 -8.24 -6.03
C ASN A 402 -25.63 -8.78 -7.47
N GLU A 403 -25.69 -10.11 -7.61
CA GLU A 403 -25.81 -10.80 -8.91
C GLU A 403 -27.19 -10.56 -9.56
N THR A 404 -28.26 -10.66 -8.76
CA THR A 404 -29.65 -10.63 -9.26
C THR A 404 -30.24 -9.22 -9.30
N ASN A 405 -30.24 -8.52 -8.15
CA ASN A 405 -30.91 -7.23 -7.99
C ASN A 405 -29.87 -6.13 -7.76
N LYS A 406 -29.62 -5.32 -8.78
CA LYS A 406 -28.72 -4.16 -8.63
C LYS A 406 -29.43 -3.05 -7.86
N LEU A 407 -28.80 -2.56 -6.80
CA LEU A 407 -29.31 -1.42 -6.06
C LEU A 407 -29.27 -0.16 -6.97
N PRO A 408 -30.38 0.56 -7.14
CA PRO A 408 -30.47 1.68 -8.09
C PRO A 408 -29.79 2.96 -7.58
N HIS A 409 -29.42 3.02 -6.30
CA HIS A 409 -28.87 4.21 -5.64
C HIS A 409 -27.52 3.91 -4.99
N HIS A 410 -26.61 4.89 -5.06
CA HIS A 410 -25.31 4.87 -4.39
C HIS A 410 -25.27 5.78 -3.15
N THR A 411 -26.30 6.60 -2.97
CA THR A 411 -26.50 7.47 -1.81
C THR A 411 -28.00 7.56 -1.58
N PHE A 412 -28.44 7.18 -0.39
CA PHE A 412 -29.84 7.10 -0.02
C PHE A 412 -30.00 7.15 1.50
N ASP A 413 -31.19 7.50 1.96
CA ASP A 413 -31.57 7.39 3.37
C ASP A 413 -31.95 5.93 3.65
N TRP A 414 -31.27 5.31 4.60
CA TRP A 414 -31.54 3.93 5.00
C TRP A 414 -32.44 3.93 6.24
N GLU A 415 -33.74 3.72 6.02
CA GLU A 415 -34.74 3.62 7.08
C GLU A 415 -34.67 2.26 7.78
N GLY A 416 -34.62 2.27 9.12
CA GLY A 416 -34.69 1.07 9.94
C GLY A 416 -36.07 0.41 9.94
N ILE A 417 -36.17 -0.85 10.37
CA ILE A 417 -37.48 -1.54 10.47
C ILE A 417 -38.47 -0.85 11.42
N ASP A 418 -37.97 -0.01 12.33
CA ASP A 418 -38.74 0.79 13.27
C ASP A 418 -39.03 2.23 12.78
N GLY A 419 -38.57 2.60 11.58
CA GLY A 419 -38.74 3.93 11.00
C GLY A 419 -37.65 4.94 11.37
N THR A 420 -36.55 4.51 12.00
CA THR A 420 -35.38 5.38 12.30
C THR A 420 -34.70 5.91 11.04
#